data_AF-A0A5P9F2A2-F1
#
_entry.id   AF-A0A5P9F2A2-F1
#
_cell.length_a   1.000
_cell.length_b   1.000
_cell.length_c   1.000
_cell.angle_alpha   90.00
_cell.angle_beta   90.00
_cell.angle_gamma   90.00
#
_symmetry.space_group_name_H-M   'P 1'
#
loop_
_entity.id
_entity.type
_entity.pdbx_description
1 polymer ?
#
loop_
_entity_poly.entity_id
_entity_poly.type
_entity_poly.pdbx_seq_one_letter_code
_entity_poly.pdbx_strand_id
1 'polypeptide(L)'
;MKRLASFATVVCLPLAVHAQEDQGERGLSLMERGAQMFMEGIMKEMAPALNELEGLADDVAPSLRSFAQEMGPKLAEILEKVEDWSVYEAPEILPNGDIIIRRKPEPPMEPPAKPTEPAPQIEL
;
A
#
# COMPACT_ATOMS: atom_id res chain seq x y z
N MET A 1 9.02 -19.08 80.03
CA MET A 1 8.71 -20.46 80.47
C MET A 1 7.78 -21.12 79.44
N LYS A 2 7.74 -22.46 79.36
CA LYS A 2 6.77 -23.26 78.55
C LYS A 2 5.32 -22.96 79.04
N ARG A 3 4.24 -23.05 78.25
CA ARG A 3 3.59 -24.23 77.59
C ARG A 3 2.62 -23.69 76.49
N LEU A 4 2.51 -24.26 75.27
CA LEU A 4 1.66 -25.42 74.85
C LEU A 4 0.15 -25.22 75.17
N ALA A 5 -0.83 -25.49 74.28
CA ALA A 5 -0.82 -25.96 72.87
C ALA A 5 -2.23 -25.84 72.20
N SER A 6 -2.27 -25.93 70.85
CA SER A 6 -3.43 -26.27 69.98
C SER A 6 -4.69 -25.36 70.05
N PHE A 7 -5.58 -25.19 69.08
CA PHE A 7 -5.86 -25.76 67.74
C PHE A 7 -6.18 -24.56 66.79
N ALA A 8 -6.24 -24.65 65.45
CA ALA A 8 -6.03 -25.72 64.48
C ALA A 8 -5.41 -25.14 63.18
N THR A 9 -4.83 -25.98 62.32
CA THR A 9 -4.33 -25.56 60.99
C THR A 9 -5.42 -25.77 59.92
N VAL A 10 -6.03 -24.68 59.43
CA VAL A 10 -6.91 -24.75 58.26
C VAL A 10 -6.05 -24.89 57.00
N VAL A 11 -5.91 -26.13 56.52
CA VAL A 11 -5.33 -26.42 55.21
C VAL A 11 -6.33 -26.00 54.15
N CYS A 12 -6.19 -24.78 53.64
CA CYS A 12 -6.92 -24.34 52.47
C CYS A 12 -6.28 -24.98 51.22
N LEU A 13 -6.95 -25.96 50.62
CA LEU A 13 -6.50 -26.55 49.36
C LEU A 13 -6.52 -25.48 48.26
N PRO A 14 -5.45 -25.30 47.47
CA PRO A 14 -5.56 -24.62 46.20
C PRO A 14 -6.26 -25.55 45.21
N LEU A 15 -7.58 -25.49 45.16
CA LEU A 15 -8.37 -25.97 44.02
C LEU A 15 -8.16 -25.02 42.83
N ALA A 16 -6.94 -25.01 42.32
CA ALA A 16 -6.48 -24.24 41.16
C ALA A 16 -6.05 -25.22 40.05
N VAL A 17 -6.88 -26.23 39.80
CA VAL A 17 -6.58 -27.36 38.91
C VAL A 17 -7.82 -27.65 38.04
N HIS A 18 -7.75 -27.15 36.80
CA HIS A 18 -8.59 -27.44 35.62
C HIS A 18 -10.13 -27.33 35.75
N ALA A 19 -10.65 -26.14 35.43
CA ALA A 19 -12.02 -25.95 34.93
C ALA A 19 -12.17 -24.67 34.05
N GLN A 20 -11.10 -24.26 33.33
CA GLN A 20 -11.16 -23.15 32.37
C GLN A 20 -10.54 -23.53 31.02
N GLU A 21 -10.79 -24.77 30.60
CA GLU A 21 -10.51 -25.27 29.25
C GLU A 21 -11.73 -25.09 28.33
N ASP A 22 -12.33 -23.90 28.39
CA ASP A 22 -13.36 -23.43 27.45
C ASP A 22 -13.25 -21.90 27.24
N GLN A 23 -12.02 -21.44 26.96
CA GLN A 23 -11.74 -20.11 26.40
C GLN A 23 -10.91 -20.22 25.12
N GLY A 24 -11.28 -21.19 24.28
CA GLY A 24 -10.68 -21.44 22.96
C GLY A 24 -11.00 -20.38 21.91
N GLU A 25 -11.86 -19.40 22.21
CA GLU A 25 -12.18 -18.28 21.32
C GLU A 25 -11.15 -17.14 21.41
N ARG A 26 -9.94 -17.45 20.92
CA ARG A 26 -9.03 -16.51 20.24
C ARG A 26 -8.88 -15.12 20.88
N GLY A 27 -8.48 -15.09 22.15
CA GLY A 27 -7.72 -13.95 22.65
C GLY A 27 -6.43 -13.81 21.84
N LEU A 28 -6.25 -12.66 21.17
CA LEU A 28 -5.07 -12.38 20.33
C LEU A 28 -3.78 -12.76 21.05
N SER A 29 -2.87 -13.45 20.35
CA SER A 29 -1.60 -13.90 20.94
C SER A 29 -0.77 -12.70 21.44
N LEU A 30 0.16 -12.92 22.38
CA LEU A 30 0.99 -11.81 22.91
C LEU A 30 1.76 -11.06 21.80
N MET A 31 2.22 -11.78 20.77
CA MET A 31 2.86 -11.21 19.58
C MET A 31 1.89 -10.35 18.77
N GLU A 32 0.69 -10.86 18.52
CA GLU A 32 -0.38 -10.20 17.76
C GLU A 32 -0.91 -8.96 18.48
N ARG A 33 -1.04 -9.03 19.81
CA ARG A 33 -1.31 -7.86 20.69
C ARG A 33 -0.20 -6.81 20.56
N GLY A 34 1.06 -7.25 20.52
CA GLY A 34 2.22 -6.37 20.30
C GLY A 34 2.20 -5.69 18.93
N ALA A 35 1.91 -6.44 17.87
CA ALA A 35 1.77 -5.93 16.51
C ALA A 35 0.59 -4.94 16.38
N GLN A 36 -0.54 -5.21 17.05
CA GLN A 36 -1.66 -4.28 17.13
C GLN A 36 -1.25 -2.96 17.80
N MET A 37 -0.66 -3.01 19.00
CA MET A 37 -0.22 -1.80 19.72
C MET A 37 0.84 -1.00 18.93
N PHE A 38 1.71 -1.68 18.18
CA PHE A 38 2.67 -1.03 17.28
C PHE A 38 1.99 -0.31 16.11
N MET A 39 1.01 -0.97 15.46
CA MET A 39 0.26 -0.38 14.35
C MET A 39 -0.63 0.80 14.82
N GLU A 40 -1.25 0.68 15.99
CA GLU A 40 -1.98 1.77 16.64
C GLU A 40 -1.05 2.96 16.95
N GLY A 41 0.19 2.69 17.38
CA GLY A 41 1.24 3.70 17.54
C GLY A 41 1.57 4.43 16.24
N ILE A 42 1.79 3.70 15.14
CA ILE A 42 2.03 4.29 13.81
C ILE A 42 0.84 5.14 13.37
N MET A 43 -0.38 4.62 13.43
CA MET A 43 -1.57 5.38 13.01
C MET A 43 -1.79 6.63 13.87
N LYS A 44 -1.49 6.58 15.17
CA LYS A 44 -1.57 7.75 16.06
C LYS A 44 -0.55 8.83 15.71
N GLU A 45 0.67 8.45 15.33
CA GLU A 45 1.71 9.39 14.88
C GLU A 45 1.42 9.94 13.48
N MET A 46 0.77 9.16 12.61
CA MET A 46 0.33 9.60 11.27
C MET A 46 -0.96 10.43 11.29
N ALA A 47 -1.80 10.30 12.32
CA ALA A 47 -3.09 10.99 12.42
C ALA A 47 -3.03 12.52 12.20
N PRO A 48 -2.03 13.28 12.71
CA PRO A 48 -1.91 14.71 12.40
C PRO A 48 -1.74 14.97 10.90
N ALA A 49 -0.85 14.23 10.23
CA ALA A 49 -0.60 14.37 8.79
C ALA A 49 -1.81 13.93 7.94
N LEU A 50 -2.59 12.95 8.42
CA LEU A 50 -3.85 12.55 7.78
C LEU A 50 -4.94 13.63 7.92
N ASN A 51 -5.05 14.27 9.09
CA ASN A 51 -5.99 15.38 9.31
C ASN A 51 -5.60 16.63 8.49
N GLU A 52 -4.30 16.92 8.35
CA GLU A 52 -3.80 17.99 7.48
C GLU A 52 -4.10 17.70 6.00
N LEU A 53 -3.95 16.45 5.58
CA LEU A 53 -4.31 16.00 4.23
C LEU A 53 -5.83 16.05 3.99
N GLU A 54 -6.65 15.72 5.00
CA GLU A 54 -8.11 15.83 4.94
C GLU A 54 -8.56 17.29 4.75
N GLY A 55 -7.99 18.24 5.51
CA GLY A 55 -8.25 19.67 5.33
C GLY A 55 -7.85 20.19 3.94
N LEU A 56 -6.67 19.81 3.44
CA LEU A 56 -6.25 20.14 2.07
C LEU A 56 -7.17 19.48 1.02
N ALA A 57 -7.64 18.26 1.28
CA ALA A 57 -8.56 17.57 0.40
C ALA A 57 -9.92 18.27 0.37
N ASP A 58 -10.45 18.76 1.48
CA ASP A 58 -11.71 19.52 1.52
C ASP A 58 -11.63 20.84 0.73
N ASP A 59 -10.51 21.57 0.83
CA ASP A 59 -10.26 22.81 0.07
C ASP A 59 -10.16 22.54 -1.45
N VAL A 60 -9.55 21.42 -1.84
CA VAL A 60 -9.22 21.11 -3.25
C VAL A 60 -10.29 20.23 -3.92
N ALA A 61 -11.08 19.45 -3.16
CA ALA A 61 -12.15 18.58 -3.64
C ALA A 61 -13.21 19.26 -4.52
N PRO A 62 -13.75 20.46 -4.21
CA PRO A 62 -14.71 21.11 -5.11
C PRO A 62 -14.06 21.44 -6.47
N SER A 63 -12.82 21.93 -6.48
CA SER A 63 -12.07 22.24 -7.70
C SER A 63 -11.76 20.99 -8.52
N LEU A 64 -11.34 19.90 -7.88
CA LEU A 64 -11.13 18.60 -8.54
C LEU A 64 -12.43 18.03 -9.10
N ARG A 65 -13.56 18.18 -8.41
CA ARG A 65 -14.87 17.74 -8.89
C ARG A 65 -15.29 18.52 -10.14
N SER A 66 -15.15 19.84 -10.15
CA SER A 66 -15.45 20.67 -11.34
C SER A 66 -14.52 20.32 -12.51
N PHE A 67 -13.21 20.18 -12.26
CA PHE A 67 -12.25 19.75 -13.28
C PHE A 67 -12.60 18.37 -13.86
N ALA A 68 -12.95 17.39 -13.02
CA ALA A 68 -13.37 16.07 -13.48
C ALA A 68 -14.67 16.10 -14.31
N GLN A 69 -15.59 17.02 -14.01
CA GLN A 69 -16.83 17.20 -14.77
C GLN A 69 -16.59 17.91 -16.12
N GLU A 70 -15.75 18.94 -16.18
CA GLU A 70 -15.53 19.75 -17.38
C GLU A 70 -14.46 19.17 -18.33
N MET A 71 -13.39 18.61 -17.76
CA MET A 71 -12.23 18.11 -18.50
C MET A 71 -12.18 16.58 -18.57
N GLY A 72 -12.80 15.86 -17.63
CA GLY A 72 -12.81 14.39 -17.60
C GLY A 72 -13.26 13.74 -18.92
N PRO A 73 -14.39 14.13 -19.53
CA PRO A 73 -14.84 13.58 -20.81
C PRO A 73 -13.82 13.80 -21.95
N LYS A 74 -13.21 14.99 -22.01
CA LYS A 74 -12.21 15.34 -23.02
C LYS A 74 -10.91 14.58 -22.82
N LEU A 75 -10.50 14.35 -21.57
CA LEU A 75 -9.33 13.54 -21.24
C LEU A 75 -9.56 12.07 -21.59
N ALA A 76 -10.76 11.53 -21.35
CA ALA A 76 -11.13 10.19 -21.79
C ALA A 76 -11.06 10.05 -23.32
N GLU A 77 -11.64 11.00 -24.07
CA GLU A 77 -11.51 11.05 -25.54
C GLU A 77 -10.06 11.11 -26.03
N ILE A 78 -9.16 11.79 -25.32
CA ILE A 78 -7.73 11.84 -25.66
C ILE A 78 -7.05 10.50 -25.35
N LEU A 79 -7.35 9.89 -24.22
CA LEU A 79 -6.84 8.56 -23.83
C LEU A 79 -7.29 7.47 -24.80
N GLU A 80 -8.51 7.53 -25.33
CA GLU A 80 -8.99 6.63 -26.38
C GLU A 80 -8.28 6.85 -27.74
N LYS A 81 -7.89 8.09 -28.05
CA LYS A 81 -7.20 8.43 -29.32
C LYS A 81 -5.69 8.18 -29.28
N VAL A 82 -5.09 8.05 -28.09
CA VAL A 82 -3.64 7.85 -27.89
C VAL A 82 -3.40 6.47 -27.29
N GLU A 83 -3.39 5.46 -28.18
CA GLU A 83 -3.18 4.05 -27.83
C GLU A 83 -1.77 3.80 -27.24
N ASP A 84 -0.77 4.57 -27.65
CA ASP A 84 0.61 4.46 -27.16
C ASP A 84 1.18 5.84 -26.79
N TRP A 85 1.40 6.05 -25.49
CA TRP A 85 2.02 7.26 -24.95
C TRP A 85 3.56 7.24 -25.03
N SER A 86 4.17 6.06 -25.22
CA SER A 86 5.63 5.89 -25.25
C SER A 86 6.26 6.51 -26.49
N VAL A 87 5.53 6.60 -27.61
CA VAL A 87 6.00 7.23 -28.85
C VAL A 87 5.95 8.77 -28.83
N TYR A 88 5.56 9.39 -27.72
CA TYR A 88 5.52 10.84 -27.55
C TYR A 88 6.55 11.36 -26.53
N GLU A 89 6.93 12.62 -26.70
CA GLU A 89 7.79 13.38 -25.79
C GLU A 89 6.99 14.00 -24.63
N ALA A 90 7.69 14.54 -23.63
CA ALA A 90 7.04 15.26 -22.54
C ALA A 90 6.34 16.53 -23.07
N PRO A 91 5.21 16.96 -22.47
CA PRO A 91 4.50 18.15 -22.93
C PRO A 91 5.32 19.44 -22.78
N GLU A 92 5.33 20.27 -23.81
CA GLU A 92 5.97 21.60 -23.83
C GLU A 92 4.89 22.68 -23.71
N ILE A 93 5.07 23.64 -22.78
CA ILE A 93 4.16 24.77 -22.57
C ILE A 93 4.64 25.95 -23.42
N LEU A 94 3.78 26.42 -24.32
CA LEU A 94 4.07 27.56 -25.20
C LEU A 94 3.82 28.91 -24.50
N PRO A 95 4.41 30.03 -24.98
CA PRO A 95 4.24 31.35 -24.35
C PRO A 95 2.79 31.87 -24.28
N ASN A 96 1.86 31.30 -25.05
CA ASN A 96 0.44 31.60 -25.03
C ASN A 96 -0.39 30.70 -24.08
N GLY A 97 0.25 29.73 -23.42
CA GLY A 97 -0.40 28.77 -22.50
C GLY A 97 -0.90 27.48 -23.15
N ASP A 98 -0.78 27.34 -24.47
CA ASP A 98 -1.06 26.07 -25.15
C ASP A 98 -0.01 25.01 -24.79
N ILE A 99 -0.42 23.74 -24.83
CA ILE A 99 0.44 22.59 -24.57
C ILE A 99 0.62 21.80 -25.88
N ILE A 100 1.87 21.58 -26.28
CA ILE A 100 2.21 20.72 -27.42
C ILE A 100 2.87 19.42 -26.95
N ILE A 101 2.43 18.30 -27.51
CA ILE A 101 3.01 16.96 -27.27
C ILE A 101 3.56 16.48 -28.61
N ARG A 102 4.89 16.38 -28.72
CA ARG A 102 5.59 16.01 -29.95
C ARG A 102 5.71 14.48 -30.04
N ARG A 103 5.55 13.90 -31.23
CA ARG A 103 5.86 12.47 -31.46
C ARG A 103 7.38 12.34 -31.56
N LYS A 104 7.97 11.37 -30.85
CA LYS A 104 9.39 11.03 -30.95
C LYS A 104 9.74 10.63 -32.39
N PRO A 105 10.96 10.91 -32.88
CA PRO A 105 11.43 10.35 -34.13
C PRO A 105 11.39 8.82 -34.05
N GLU A 106 10.91 8.17 -35.11
CA GLU A 106 10.95 6.71 -35.19
C GLU A 106 12.42 6.26 -35.14
N PRO A 107 12.78 5.28 -34.29
CA PRO A 107 14.15 4.79 -34.24
C PRO A 107 14.53 4.25 -35.63
N PRO A 108 15.77 4.47 -36.10
CA PRO A 108 16.20 3.94 -37.37
C PRO A 108 16.00 2.43 -37.35
N MET A 109 15.26 1.89 -38.32
CA MET A 109 15.08 0.44 -38.45
C MET A 109 16.47 -0.19 -38.60
N GLU A 110 16.93 -0.87 -37.55
CA GLU A 110 18.09 -1.73 -37.66
C GLU A 110 17.76 -2.78 -38.73
N PRO A 111 18.54 -2.88 -39.82
CA PRO A 111 18.28 -3.89 -40.83
C PRO A 111 18.31 -5.26 -40.15
N PRO A 112 17.35 -6.16 -40.43
CA PRO A 112 17.24 -7.43 -39.72
C PRO A 112 18.60 -8.12 -39.76
N ALA A 113 19.11 -8.46 -38.58
CA ALA A 113 20.42 -9.07 -38.45
C ALA A 113 20.49 -10.23 -39.44
N LYS A 114 21.41 -10.13 -40.43
CA LYS A 114 21.60 -11.18 -41.43
C LYS A 114 21.74 -12.49 -40.67
N PRO A 115 20.99 -13.55 -41.02
CA PRO A 115 21.14 -14.83 -40.36
C PRO A 115 22.61 -15.22 -40.34
N THR A 116 23.21 -15.22 -39.15
CA THR A 116 24.55 -15.77 -38.96
C THR A 116 24.52 -17.18 -39.51
N GLU A 117 25.56 -17.54 -40.28
CA GLU A 117 25.65 -18.84 -40.93
C GLU A 117 25.32 -19.96 -39.92
N PRO A 118 24.57 -21.01 -40.35
CA PRO A 118 24.05 -22.00 -39.43
C PRO A 118 25.19 -22.56 -38.59
N ALA A 119 25.00 -22.52 -37.26
CA ALA A 119 25.98 -23.01 -36.30
C ALA A 119 26.48 -24.41 -36.71
N PRO A 120 27.79 -24.71 -36.55
CA PRO A 120 28.37 -25.94 -37.06
C PRO A 120 27.58 -27.14 -36.53
N GLN A 121 27.01 -27.91 -37.46
CA GLN A 121 26.25 -29.10 -37.12
C GLN A 121 27.22 -30.09 -36.46
N ILE A 122 26.99 -30.36 -35.17
CA ILE A 122 27.75 -31.38 -34.45
C ILE A 122 27.23 -32.73 -34.96
N GLU A 123 28.03 -33.41 -35.78
CA GLU A 123 27.79 -34.82 -36.12
C GLU A 123 27.83 -35.66 -34.84
N LEU A 124 26.81 -36.51 -34.67
CA LEU A 124 26.59 -37.42 -33.52
C LEU A 124 27.08 -38.84 -33.86
#